data_AF-A0A9P6HK26-F1
#
_entry.id   AF-A0A9P6HK26-F1
#
_cell.length_a   1.000
_cell.length_b   1.000
_cell.length_c   1.000
_cell.angle_alpha   90.00
_cell.angle_beta   90.00
_cell.angle_gamma   90.00
#
_symmetry.space_group_name_H-M   'P 1'
#
loop_
_entity.id
_entity.type
_entity.pdbx_description
1 polymer ?
#
loop_
_entity_poly.entity_id
_entity_poly.type
_entity_poly.pdbx_seq_one_letter_code
_entity_poly.pdbx_strand_id
1 'polypeptide(L)'
;KCIQTLQKVCGAKRTLPSSYQISGRLSLSSSPPIFGAFCNVHTGFLGPEEVGIKRFRVTAAGDPAPVEQALCEEAVVWKHLSHPNIVPFKGVTFRPLQLVSEWMPCGEIKEYIKENPQANLLSLLLGIAKGLNYLHSRNIIHGDLKGANIVVDTTGNAQILDFSLA
;
A
#
# COMPACT_ATOMS: atom_id res chain seq x y z
N LYS A 1 -6.26 -2.00 -20.09
CA LYS A 1 -5.57 -1.22 -21.13
C LYS A 1 -5.19 0.19 -20.64
N CYS A 2 -6.13 1.08 -20.27
CA CYS A 2 -5.77 2.44 -19.83
C CYS A 2 -4.86 2.51 -18.59
N ILE A 3 -5.14 1.74 -17.52
CA ILE A 3 -4.30 1.73 -16.30
C ILE A 3 -2.88 1.25 -16.60
N GLN A 4 -2.73 0.17 -17.37
CA GLN A 4 -1.41 -0.35 -17.78
C GLN A 4 -0.62 0.66 -18.62
N THR A 5 -1.29 1.37 -19.54
CA THR A 5 -0.64 2.43 -20.31
C THR A 5 -0.21 3.59 -19.41
N LEU A 6 -1.09 4.05 -18.51
CA LEU A 6 -0.78 5.11 -17.56
C LEU A 6 0.39 4.71 -16.64
N GLN A 7 0.39 3.47 -16.16
CA GLN A 7 1.45 2.92 -15.32
C GLN A 7 2.81 3.00 -16.03
N LYS A 8 2.88 2.50 -17.27
CA LYS A 8 4.10 2.55 -18.09
C LYS A 8 4.58 3.98 -18.33
N VAL A 9 3.66 4.90 -18.65
CA VAL A 9 4.00 6.31 -18.91
C VAL A 9 4.49 7.00 -17.63
N CYS A 10 3.76 6.86 -16.52
CA CYS A 10 4.13 7.45 -15.24
C CYS A 10 5.44 6.88 -14.69
N GLY A 11 5.66 5.56 -14.81
CA GLY A 11 6.91 4.90 -14.46
C GLY A 11 8.08 5.43 -15.28
N ALA A 12 7.98 5.39 -16.61
CA ALA A 12 9.04 5.84 -17.50
C ALA A 12 9.38 7.33 -17.37
N LYS A 13 8.36 8.18 -17.10
CA LYS A 13 8.53 9.62 -16.91
C LYS A 13 8.85 10.00 -15.47
N ARG A 14 8.67 9.10 -14.50
CA ARG A 14 8.79 9.35 -13.06
C ARG A 14 7.93 10.53 -12.59
N THR A 15 6.72 10.59 -13.12
CA THR A 15 5.75 11.68 -12.84
C THR A 15 4.35 11.12 -12.67
N LEU A 16 3.61 11.66 -11.70
CA LEU A 16 2.21 11.33 -11.46
C LEU A 16 1.34 12.58 -11.64
N PRO A 17 0.05 12.43 -12.02
CA PRO A 17 -0.91 13.52 -11.96
C PRO A 17 -0.98 14.13 -10.56
N SER A 18 -1.23 15.44 -10.46
CA SER A 18 -1.29 16.14 -9.16
C SER A 18 -2.36 15.56 -8.22
N SER A 19 -3.42 14.94 -8.75
CA SER A 19 -4.46 14.24 -7.97
C SER A 19 -3.98 13.02 -7.18
N TYR A 20 -2.75 12.57 -7.42
CA TYR A 20 -2.10 11.51 -6.65
C TYR A 20 -1.37 12.05 -5.42
N GLN A 21 -1.00 13.33 -5.44
CA GLN A 21 -0.20 13.92 -4.37
C GLN A 21 -1.08 14.18 -3.13
N ILE A 22 -0.50 13.92 -1.97
CA ILE A 22 -1.14 14.22 -0.70
C ILE A 22 -1.38 15.73 -0.59
N SER A 23 -2.64 16.12 -0.43
CA SER A 23 -3.06 17.48 -0.16
C SER A 23 -3.25 17.64 1.35
N GLY A 24 -2.21 18.01 2.08
CA GLY A 24 -2.28 18.19 3.53
C GLY A 24 -0.96 18.00 4.25
N ARG A 25 -0.97 18.22 5.57
CA ARG A 25 0.20 18.02 6.43
C ARG A 25 0.32 16.53 6.77
N LEU A 26 1.37 15.91 6.24
CA LEU A 26 1.79 14.55 6.60
C LEU A 26 2.86 14.61 7.71
N SER A 27 2.65 13.90 8.81
CA SER A 27 3.63 13.78 9.91
C SER A 27 3.82 12.32 10.31
N LEU A 28 5.04 11.94 10.69
CA LEU A 28 5.32 10.60 11.21
C LEU A 28 4.96 10.52 12.71
N SER A 29 4.52 9.33 13.14
CA SER A 29 4.46 8.95 14.55
C SER A 29 5.87 8.79 15.15
N SER A 30 5.97 8.80 16.48
CA SER A 30 7.18 8.46 17.23
C SER A 30 7.46 6.94 17.29
N SER A 31 6.51 6.11 16.86
CA SER A 31 6.68 4.66 16.80
C SER A 31 7.84 4.26 15.89
N PRO A 32 8.62 3.22 16.25
CA PRO A 32 9.68 2.72 15.39
C PRO A 32 9.10 2.19 14.06
N PRO A 33 9.81 2.37 12.93
CA PRO A 33 9.35 1.83 11.67
C PRO A 33 9.47 0.30 11.62
N ILE A 34 8.61 -0.31 10.81
CA ILE A 34 8.78 -1.68 10.35
C ILE A 34 9.79 -1.66 9.19
N PHE A 35 10.86 -2.43 9.31
CA PHE A 35 11.94 -2.46 8.32
C PHE A 35 11.67 -3.52 7.24
N GLY A 36 11.46 -3.07 6.00
CA GLY A 36 11.51 -3.92 4.81
C GLY A 36 12.90 -3.92 4.17
N ALA A 37 13.09 -4.66 3.07
CA ALA A 37 14.35 -4.72 2.33
C ALA A 37 14.67 -3.43 1.55
N PHE A 38 13.64 -2.74 1.05
CA PHE A 38 13.79 -1.53 0.22
C PHE A 38 13.06 -0.30 0.79
N CYS A 39 12.18 -0.50 1.77
CA CYS A 39 11.38 0.56 2.38
C CYS A 39 11.27 0.39 3.89
N ASN A 40 10.92 1.48 4.55
CA ASN A 40 10.46 1.51 5.93
C ASN A 40 8.97 1.82 5.94
N VAL A 41 8.18 1.07 6.70
CA VAL A 41 6.77 1.39 6.93
C VAL A 41 6.65 2.10 8.27
N HIS A 42 6.08 3.30 8.24
CA HIS A 42 5.83 4.12 9.42
C HIS A 42 4.31 4.29 9.61
N THR A 43 3.88 4.48 10.85
CA THR A 43 2.60 5.11 11.13
C THR A 43 2.75 6.63 11.13
N GLY A 44 1.67 7.34 10.91
CA GLY A 44 1.66 8.79 10.92
C GLY A 44 0.26 9.36 10.80
N PHE A 45 0.20 10.66 10.53
CA PHE A 45 -1.04 11.41 10.44
C PHE A 45 -1.08 12.26 9.18
N LEU A 46 -2.22 12.23 8.50
CA LEU A 46 -2.61 13.18 7.46
C LEU A 46 -3.71 14.08 8.02
N GLY A 47 -3.32 15.24 8.53
CA GLY A 47 -4.23 16.04 9.35
C GLY A 47 -4.66 15.26 10.61
N PRO A 48 -5.96 15.03 10.86
CA PRO A 48 -6.43 14.23 11.99
C PRO A 48 -6.46 12.71 11.72
N GLU A 49 -6.27 12.29 10.47
CA GLU A 49 -6.43 10.90 10.05
C GLU A 49 -5.14 10.11 10.24
N GLU A 50 -5.20 8.94 10.88
CA GLU A 50 -4.06 8.03 11.02
C GLU A 50 -3.81 7.27 9.70
N VAL A 51 -2.54 7.20 9.28
CA VAL A 51 -2.13 6.67 7.97
C VAL A 51 -0.91 5.76 8.06
N GLY A 52 -0.87 4.78 7.16
CA GLY A 52 0.32 3.98 6.86
C GLY A 52 1.20 4.68 5.83
N ILE A 53 2.51 4.74 6.08
CA ILE A 53 3.47 5.47 5.27
C ILE A 53 4.62 4.55 4.88
N LYS A 54 4.59 4.03 3.65
CA LYS A 54 5.69 3.25 3.05
C LYS A 54 6.70 4.24 2.46
N ARG A 55 7.80 4.46 3.17
CA ARG A 55 8.90 5.35 2.77
C ARG A 55 10.02 4.54 2.11
N PHE A 56 10.33 4.85 0.86
CA PHE A 56 11.42 4.18 0.16
C PHE A 56 12.78 4.70 0.63
N ARG A 57 13.77 3.81 0.69
CA ARG A 57 15.15 4.17 1.03
C ARG A 57 15.92 4.43 -0.26
N VAL A 58 16.36 5.67 -0.43
CA VAL A 58 17.31 6.06 -1.48
C VAL A 58 18.65 6.28 -0.77
N THR A 59 19.68 5.53 -1.14
CA THR A 59 21.02 5.74 -0.59
C THR A 59 21.56 7.06 -1.13
N ALA A 60 22.34 7.80 -0.33
CA ALA A 60 22.88 9.11 -0.75
C ALA A 60 23.79 9.02 -2.00
N ALA A 61 24.35 7.84 -2.27
CA ALA A 61 25.17 7.56 -3.45
C ALA A 61 24.40 6.85 -4.59
N GLY A 62 23.12 6.53 -4.40
CA GLY A 62 22.30 5.79 -5.35
C GLY A 62 21.47 6.72 -6.24
N ASP A 63 21.23 6.30 -7.48
CA ASP A 63 20.28 6.95 -8.36
C ASP A 63 18.84 6.76 -7.83
N PRO A 64 18.08 7.84 -7.55
CA PRO A 64 16.67 7.72 -7.15
C PRO A 64 15.76 7.21 -8.27
N ALA A 65 16.17 7.27 -9.54
CA ALA A 65 15.30 7.01 -10.68
C ALA A 65 14.57 5.65 -10.65
N PRO A 66 15.23 4.51 -10.31
CA PRO A 66 14.53 3.23 -10.23
C PRO A 66 13.48 3.20 -9.11
N VAL A 67 13.76 3.89 -8.00
CA VAL A 67 12.83 3.98 -6.85
C VAL A 67 11.64 4.88 -7.17
N GLU A 68 11.89 6.01 -7.84
CA GLU A 68 10.84 6.90 -8.34
C GLU A 68 9.93 6.20 -9.35
N GLN A 69 10.53 5.41 -10.25
CA GLN A 69 9.80 4.60 -11.22
C GLN A 69 8.89 3.59 -10.50
N ALA A 70 9.44 2.79 -9.58
CA ALA A 70 8.67 1.80 -8.83
C ALA A 70 7.53 2.45 -8.03
N LEU A 71 7.79 3.58 -7.36
CA LEU A 71 6.75 4.34 -6.66
C LEU A 71 5.63 4.79 -7.61
N CYS A 72 5.97 5.33 -8.78
CA CYS A 72 4.99 5.76 -9.77
C CYS A 72 4.14 4.60 -10.28
N GLU A 73 4.78 3.46 -10.58
CA GLU A 73 4.10 2.28 -11.09
C GLU A 73 3.13 1.67 -10.05
N GLU A 74 3.56 1.57 -8.79
CA GLU A 74 2.73 1.09 -7.68
C GLU A 74 1.56 2.06 -7.40
N ALA A 75 1.84 3.37 -7.34
CA ALA A 75 0.82 4.39 -7.10
C ALA A 75 -0.27 4.39 -8.18
N VAL A 76 0.09 4.25 -9.46
CA VAL A 76 -0.90 4.19 -10.56
C VAL A 76 -1.85 3.03 -10.39
N VAL A 77 -1.35 1.84 -10.06
CA VAL A 77 -2.21 0.67 -9.85
C VAL A 77 -3.11 0.93 -8.66
N TRP A 78 -2.53 1.25 -7.51
CA TRP A 78 -3.25 1.33 -6.24
C TRP A 78 -4.31 2.44 -6.21
N LYS A 79 -4.04 3.61 -6.81
CA LYS A 79 -5.01 4.72 -6.90
C LYS A 79 -6.31 4.35 -7.62
N HIS A 80 -6.28 3.35 -8.49
CA HIS A 80 -7.46 2.90 -9.23
C HIS A 80 -8.16 1.71 -8.60
N LEU A 81 -7.74 1.27 -7.40
CA LEU A 81 -8.39 0.21 -6.66
C LEU A 81 -9.32 0.79 -5.60
N SER A 82 -10.53 0.25 -5.54
CA SER A 82 -11.56 0.60 -4.56
C SER A 82 -12.44 -0.62 -4.32
N HIS A 83 -12.20 -1.28 -3.19
CA HIS A 83 -12.86 -2.50 -2.76
C HIS A 83 -12.68 -2.68 -1.25
N PRO A 84 -13.66 -3.18 -0.49
CA PRO A 84 -13.56 -3.34 0.99
C PRO A 84 -12.43 -4.27 1.46
N ASN A 85 -11.94 -5.16 0.60
CA ASN A 85 -10.80 -6.06 0.89
C ASN A 85 -9.49 -5.60 0.24
N ILE A 86 -9.35 -4.30 -0.02
CA ILE A 86 -8.13 -3.65 -0.52
C ILE A 86 -7.89 -2.41 0.33
N VAL A 87 -6.69 -2.26 0.88
CA VAL A 87 -6.34 -1.11 1.71
C VAL A 87 -6.55 0.18 0.92
N PRO A 88 -7.31 1.17 1.43
CA PRO A 88 -7.51 2.43 0.73
C PRO A 88 -6.20 3.23 0.54
N PHE A 89 -5.94 3.64 -0.70
CA PHE A 89 -4.79 4.49 -1.03
C PHE A 89 -5.13 5.97 -0.88
N LYS A 90 -4.28 6.71 -0.17
CA LYS A 90 -4.46 8.16 0.04
C LYS A 90 -3.67 8.97 -0.99
N GLY A 91 -2.43 8.57 -1.28
CA GLY A 91 -1.60 9.27 -2.26
C GLY A 91 -0.10 9.09 -2.08
N VAL A 92 0.66 9.99 -2.69
CA VAL A 92 2.13 9.98 -2.70
C VAL A 92 2.74 11.27 -2.19
N THR A 93 4.00 11.18 -1.77
CA THR A 93 4.93 12.31 -1.69
C THR A 93 6.21 11.95 -2.45
N PHE A 94 6.87 12.95 -3.06
CA PHE A 94 8.13 12.74 -3.79
C PHE A 94 9.37 13.18 -3.00
N ARG A 95 9.18 13.99 -1.94
CA ARG A 95 10.25 14.48 -1.08
C ARG A 95 9.80 14.43 0.38
N PRO A 96 10.06 13.33 1.10
CA PRO A 96 10.71 12.09 0.62
C PRO A 96 9.78 11.25 -0.28
N LEU A 97 10.31 10.19 -0.92
CA LEU A 97 9.53 9.23 -1.72
C LEU A 97 8.66 8.35 -0.80
N GLN A 98 7.35 8.55 -0.80
CA GLN A 98 6.43 7.83 0.06
C GLN A 98 5.12 7.46 -0.64
N LEU A 99 4.60 6.29 -0.32
CA LEU A 99 3.22 5.88 -0.56
C LEU A 99 2.45 5.98 0.76
N VAL A 100 1.25 6.55 0.71
CA VAL A 100 0.40 6.79 1.88
C VAL A 100 -0.91 6.06 1.71
N SER A 101 -1.27 5.24 2.69
CA SER A 101 -2.51 4.49 2.76
C SER A 101 -3.23 4.76 4.06
N GLU A 102 -4.47 4.29 4.15
CA GLU A 102 -5.13 4.16 5.44
C GLU A 102 -4.32 3.25 6.38
N TRP A 103 -4.32 3.58 7.67
CA TRP A 103 -3.68 2.75 8.68
C TRP A 103 -4.58 1.58 9.09
N MET A 104 -3.99 0.39 9.24
CA MET A 104 -4.70 -0.82 9.64
C MET A 104 -4.21 -1.23 11.03
N PRO A 105 -4.94 -0.86 12.10
CA PRO A 105 -4.44 -0.96 13.48
C PRO A 105 -4.32 -2.40 13.99
N CYS A 106 -5.06 -3.34 13.41
CA CYS A 106 -4.95 -4.76 13.76
C CYS A 106 -3.76 -5.46 13.07
N GLY A 107 -3.00 -4.73 12.25
CA GLY A 107 -1.72 -5.19 11.70
C GLY A 107 -1.86 -6.32 10.69
N GLU A 108 -0.74 -7.02 10.48
CA GLU A 108 -0.65 -8.15 9.54
C GLU A 108 -1.48 -9.35 10.02
N ILE A 109 -2.11 -10.06 9.09
CA ILE A 109 -3.01 -11.18 9.39
C ILE A 109 -2.35 -12.28 10.24
N LYS A 110 -1.03 -12.49 10.09
CA LYS A 110 -0.29 -13.50 10.84
C LYS A 110 -0.23 -13.18 12.33
N GLU A 111 0.04 -11.93 12.68
CA GLU A 111 0.05 -11.50 14.09
C GLU A 111 -1.39 -11.39 14.62
N TYR A 112 -2.31 -10.86 13.80
CA TYR A 112 -3.73 -10.79 14.16
C TYR A 112 -4.31 -12.14 14.59
N ILE A 113 -4.07 -13.22 13.82
CA ILE A 113 -4.60 -14.56 14.14
C ILE A 113 -3.96 -15.12 15.42
N LYS A 114 -2.68 -14.82 15.68
CA LYS A 114 -2.02 -15.26 16.93
C LYS A 114 -2.63 -14.58 18.15
N GLU A 115 -2.90 -13.28 18.04
CA GLU A 115 -3.51 -12.48 19.12
C GLU A 115 -5.01 -12.76 19.27
N ASN A 116 -5.67 -13.20 18.21
CA ASN A 116 -7.11 -13.47 18.15
C ASN A 116 -7.38 -14.92 17.72
N PRO A 117 -7.11 -15.93 18.58
CA PRO A 117 -7.27 -17.34 18.21
C PRO A 117 -8.72 -17.75 17.90
N GLN A 118 -9.69 -16.93 18.29
CA GLN A 118 -11.12 -17.11 17.99
C GLN A 118 -11.56 -16.40 16.69
N ALA A 119 -10.63 -15.75 15.97
CA ALA A 119 -10.94 -15.08 14.73
C ALA A 119 -11.50 -16.07 13.70
N ASN A 120 -12.55 -15.66 12.98
CA ASN A 120 -13.15 -16.49 11.96
C ASN A 120 -12.25 -16.54 10.73
N LEU A 121 -11.40 -17.57 10.66
CA LEU A 121 -10.47 -17.79 9.55
C LEU A 121 -11.16 -17.86 8.19
N LEU A 122 -12.36 -18.45 8.13
CA LEU A 122 -13.12 -18.55 6.88
C LEU A 122 -13.56 -17.18 6.39
N SER A 123 -14.00 -16.29 7.29
CA SER A 123 -14.34 -14.91 6.94
C SER A 123 -13.13 -14.12 6.42
N LEU A 124 -11.96 -14.28 7.05
CA LEU A 124 -10.72 -13.65 6.60
C LEU A 124 -10.32 -14.14 5.20
N LEU A 125 -10.31 -15.46 4.99
CA LEU A 125 -10.00 -16.08 3.69
C LEU A 125 -10.99 -15.66 2.60
N LEU A 126 -12.28 -15.58 2.93
CA LEU A 126 -13.31 -15.10 2.01
C LEU A 126 -13.08 -13.63 1.63
N GLY A 127 -12.68 -12.79 2.58
CA GLY A 127 -12.30 -11.40 2.31
C GLY A 127 -11.13 -11.30 1.33
N ILE A 128 -10.06 -12.05 1.58
CA ILE A 128 -8.90 -12.12 0.68
C ILE A 128 -9.32 -12.58 -0.72
N ALA A 129 -10.13 -13.64 -0.81
CA ALA A 129 -10.61 -14.16 -2.09
C ALA A 129 -11.47 -13.14 -2.86
N LYS A 130 -12.33 -12.37 -2.16
CA LYS A 130 -13.10 -11.27 -2.76
C LYS A 130 -12.19 -10.17 -3.30
N GLY A 131 -11.17 -9.76 -2.53
CA GLY A 131 -10.16 -8.79 -2.95
C GLY A 131 -9.40 -9.25 -4.21
N LEU A 132 -8.96 -10.50 -4.24
CA LEU A 132 -8.30 -11.09 -5.42
C LEU A 132 -9.23 -11.17 -6.63
N ASN A 133 -10.46 -11.63 -6.44
CA ASN A 133 -11.45 -11.68 -7.51
C ASN A 133 -11.68 -10.29 -8.11
N TYR A 134 -11.75 -9.25 -7.27
CA TYR A 134 -11.81 -7.87 -7.73
C TYR A 134 -10.58 -7.46 -8.56
N LEU A 135 -9.36 -7.74 -8.08
CA LEU A 135 -8.13 -7.46 -8.84
C LEU A 135 -8.14 -8.14 -10.21
N HIS A 136 -8.48 -9.43 -10.22
CA HIS A 136 -8.52 -10.24 -11.45
C HIS A 136 -9.60 -9.74 -12.42
N SER A 137 -10.76 -9.30 -11.93
CA SER A 137 -11.81 -8.65 -12.75
C SER A 137 -11.30 -7.39 -13.47
N ARG A 138 -10.26 -6.75 -12.94
CA ARG A 138 -9.60 -5.56 -13.50
C ARG A 138 -8.33 -5.90 -14.30
N ASN A 139 -8.07 -7.19 -14.56
CA ASN A 139 -6.85 -7.69 -15.21
C ASN A 139 -5.56 -7.29 -14.46
N ILE A 140 -5.61 -7.28 -13.13
CA ILE A 140 -4.47 -7.00 -12.25
C ILE A 140 -4.13 -8.28 -11.52
N ILE A 141 -2.89 -8.74 -11.66
CA ILE A 141 -2.34 -9.87 -10.89
C ILE A 141 -1.54 -9.26 -9.75
N HIS A 142 -1.76 -9.71 -8.52
CA HIS A 142 -1.04 -9.18 -7.35
C HIS A 142 0.47 -9.49 -7.39
N GLY A 143 0.85 -10.70 -7.82
CA GLY A 143 2.25 -11.12 -7.98
C GLY A 143 2.97 -11.53 -6.70
N ASP A 144 2.71 -10.87 -5.57
CA ASP A 144 3.37 -11.16 -4.28
C ASP A 144 2.37 -11.37 -3.13
N LEU A 145 1.33 -12.21 -3.33
CA LEU A 145 0.34 -12.44 -2.28
C LEU A 145 0.91 -13.34 -1.18
N LYS A 146 1.08 -12.79 0.01
CA LYS A 146 1.55 -13.49 1.22
C LYS A 146 0.93 -12.87 2.46
N GLY A 147 1.00 -13.56 3.61
CA GLY A 147 0.44 -13.06 4.87
C GLY A 147 0.97 -11.69 5.32
N ALA A 148 2.19 -11.32 4.94
CA ALA A 148 2.74 -9.98 5.22
C ALA A 148 2.10 -8.86 4.38
N ASN A 149 1.42 -9.23 3.28
CA ASN A 149 0.71 -8.31 2.39
C ASN A 149 -0.81 -8.36 2.61
N ILE A 150 -1.25 -8.97 3.72
CA ILE A 150 -2.64 -8.96 4.18
C ILE A 150 -2.67 -8.33 5.57
N VAL A 151 -3.48 -7.28 5.72
CA VAL A 151 -3.73 -6.59 6.99
C VAL A 151 -5.18 -6.72 7.38
N VAL A 152 -5.47 -6.51 8.66
CA VAL A 152 -6.82 -6.63 9.21
C VAL A 152 -7.27 -5.26 9.74
N ASP A 153 -8.52 -4.90 9.48
CA ASP A 153 -9.13 -3.69 10.05
C ASP A 153 -9.77 -3.94 11.43
N THR A 154 -10.24 -2.86 12.06
CA THR A 154 -10.88 -2.89 13.38
C THR A 154 -12.16 -3.73 13.44
N THR A 155 -12.75 -4.06 12.29
CA THR A 155 -13.96 -4.88 12.19
C THR A 155 -13.64 -6.36 11.92
N GLY A 156 -12.35 -6.73 11.87
CA GLY A 156 -11.91 -8.08 11.61
C GLY A 156 -11.96 -8.48 10.13
N ASN A 157 -12.02 -7.52 9.21
CA ASN A 157 -11.98 -7.81 7.77
C ASN A 157 -10.55 -7.77 7.25
N ALA A 158 -10.18 -8.77 6.44
CA ALA A 158 -8.90 -8.83 5.77
C ALA A 158 -8.86 -7.92 4.54
N GLN A 159 -7.77 -7.16 4.39
CA GLN A 159 -7.53 -6.26 3.27
C GLN A 159 -6.15 -6.50 2.67
N ILE A 160 -6.07 -6.48 1.34
CA ILE A 160 -4.84 -6.69 0.57
C ILE A 160 -4.06 -5.38 0.48
N LEU A 161 -2.74 -5.44 0.67
CA LEU A 161 -1.78 -4.33 0.50
C LEU A 161 -0.63 -4.73 -0.44
N ASP A 162 0.25 -3.76 -0.74
CA ASP A 162 1.50 -3.96 -1.49
C ASP A 162 1.31 -4.42 -2.95
N PHE A 163 0.90 -3.47 -3.79
CA PHE A 163 0.67 -3.67 -5.23
C PHE A 163 1.94 -3.50 -6.05
N SER A 164 3.09 -3.81 -5.45
CA SER A 164 4.37 -3.89 -6.13
C SER A 164 4.28 -4.96 -7.21
N LEU A 165 4.07 -4.55 -8.46
CA LEU A 165 4.18 -5.47 -9.60
C LEU A 165 5.67 -5.68 -9.85
N ALA A 166 6.19 -6.85 -9.46
CA ALA A 166 7.50 -7.30 -9.91
C ALA A 166 7.51 -7.57 -11.43
#